data_AF-A0A943EQ33-F1
#
_entry.id   AF-A0A943EQ33-F1
#
_cell.length_a   1.000
_cell.length_b   1.000
_cell.length_c   1.000
_cell.angle_alpha   90.00
_cell.angle_beta   90.00
_cell.angle_gamma   90.00
#
_symmetry.space_group_name_H-M   'P 1'
#
loop_
_entity.id
_entity.type
_entity.pdbx_description
1 polymer ?
#
loop_
_entity_poly.entity_id
_entity_poly.type
_entity_poly.pdbx_seq_one_letter_code
_entity_poly.pdbx_strand_id
1 'polypeptide(L)' 'MQITKEDLNRYFEAQKIKTATCKLSGKRLRQNRYGLYRWKTSGLDIKKYLYIADNENKFMEKKDD' A
#
# COMPACT_ATOMS: atom_id res chain seq x y z
N MET A 1 6.05 -10.59 13.30
CA MET A 1 6.55 -9.54 12.39
C MET A 1 6.24 -8.19 13.01
N GLN A 2 7.25 -7.36 13.28
CA GLN A 2 7.04 -6.03 13.86
C GLN A 2 6.77 -5.01 12.74
N ILE A 3 5.69 -4.25 12.87
CA ILE A 3 5.32 -3.15 11.97
C ILE A 3 5.68 -1.84 12.66
N THR A 4 6.45 -0.98 11.99
CA THR A 4 6.83 0.34 12.53
C THR A 4 5.87 1.43 12.06
N LYS A 5 5.92 2.61 12.70
CA LYS A 5 5.19 3.81 12.21
C LYS A 5 5.64 4.21 10.80
N GLU A 6 6.92 4.05 10.50
CA GLU A 6 7.47 4.35 9.17
C GLU A 6 6.91 3.38 8.11
N ASP A 7 6.81 2.08 8.43
CA ASP A 7 6.21 1.09 7.54
C ASP A 7 4.76 1.47 7.20
N LEU A 8 3.98 1.88 8.21
CA LEU A 8 2.60 2.35 8.02
C LEU A 8 2.55 3.62 7.16
N ASN A 9 3.44 4.58 7.39
CA ASN A 9 3.48 5.81 6.61
C ASN A 9 3.77 5.52 5.13
N ARG A 10 4.79 4.69 4.85
CA ARG A 10 5.12 4.25 3.49
C ARG A 10 3.95 3.53 2.81
N TYR A 11 3.24 2.67 3.54
CA TYR A 11 2.04 2.00 3.05
C TYR A 11 0.94 3.01 2.68
N PHE A 12 0.58 3.93 3.59
CA PHE A 12 -0.50 4.89 3.37
C PHE A 12 -0.17 5.92 2.28
N GLU A 13 1.08 6.36 2.19
CA GLU A 13 1.53 7.21 1.07
C GLU A 13 1.34 6.49 -0.27
N ALA A 14 1.68 5.20 -0.35
CA ALA A 14 1.45 4.42 -1.55
C ALA A 14 -0.05 4.23 -1.87
N GLN A 15 -0.94 4.19 -0.87
CA GLN A 15 -2.39 4.12 -1.09
C GLN A 15 -2.96 5.36 -1.81
N LYS A 16 -2.27 6.51 -1.78
CA LYS A 16 -2.66 7.71 -2.53
C LYS A 16 -2.63 7.49 -4.05
N ILE A 17 -1.88 6.49 -4.54
CA ILE A 17 -1.82 6.14 -5.97
C ILE A 17 -3.14 5.49 -6.40
N LYS A 18 -4.03 6.23 -7.04
CA LYS A 18 -5.35 5.71 -7.47
C LYS A 18 -5.30 4.90 -8.77
N THR A 19 -4.39 5.26 -9.68
CA THR A 19 -4.22 4.60 -10.98
C THR A 19 -2.76 4.48 -11.32
N ALA A 20 -2.36 3.40 -12.01
CA ALA A 20 -1.02 3.22 -12.54
C ALA A 20 -1.09 2.74 -14.00
N THR A 21 -0.13 3.17 -14.82
CA THR A 21 -0.03 2.76 -16.22
C THR A 21 0.67 1.41 -16.32
N CYS A 22 0.01 0.42 -16.91
CA CYS A 22 0.64 -0.86 -17.21
C CYS A 22 1.68 -0.67 -18.32
N LYS A 23 2.95 -0.97 -18.06
CA LYS A 23 4.03 -0.81 -19.05
C LYS A 23 3.87 -1.72 -20.27
N LEU A 24 3.21 -2.88 -20.13
CA LEU A 24 3.02 -3.84 -21.23
C LEU A 24 1.89 -3.42 -22.17
N SER A 25 0.77 -2.94 -21.63
CA SER A 25 -0.43 -2.63 -22.42
C SER A 25 -0.69 -1.14 -22.62
N GLY A 26 0.06 -0.26 -21.95
CA GLY A 26 -0.14 1.19 -21.94
C GLY A 26 -1.43 1.64 -21.23
N LYS A 27 -2.28 0.72 -20.77
CA LYS A 27 -3.57 1.05 -20.14
C LYS A 27 -3.38 1.56 -18.72
N ARG A 28 -4.19 2.54 -18.33
CA ARG A 28 -4.30 3.01 -16.94
C ARG A 28 -5.19 2.04 -16.16
N LEU A 29 -4.61 1.39 -15.16
CA LEU A 29 -5.29 0.44 -14.29
C LEU A 29 -5.53 1.07 -12.92
N ARG A 30 -6.78 1.01 -12.45
CA ARG A 30 -7.14 1.39 -11.08
C ARG A 30 -6.42 0.48 -10.10
N GLN A 31 -5.86 1.06 -9.05
CA GLN A 31 -5.18 0.33 -7.99
C GLN A 31 -6.15 0.15 -6.81
N ASN A 32 -6.23 -1.08 -6.31
CA ASN A 32 -6.81 -1.39 -5.01
C ASN A 32 -5.71 -1.49 -3.95
N ARG A 33 -6.05 -1.78 -2.70
CA ARG A 33 -5.07 -1.90 -1.60
C ARG A 33 -4.02 -3.00 -1.81
N TYR A 34 -4.27 -3.97 -2.67
CA TYR A 34 -3.31 -5.03 -3.05
C TYR A 34 -2.55 -4.73 -4.35
N GLY A 35 -2.69 -3.51 -4.90
CA GLY A 35 -2.15 -3.15 -6.20
C GLY A 35 -0.63 -3.32 -6.26
N LEU A 36 -0.15 -4.01 -7.30
CA LEU A 36 1.28 -4.25 -7.54
C LEU A 36 2.11 -2.96 -7.50
N TYR A 37 1.59 -1.88 -8.11
CA TYR A 37 2.28 -0.60 -8.16
C TYR A 37 2.33 0.07 -6.79
N ARG A 38 1.28 -0.05 -5.98
CA ARG A 38 1.27 0.47 -4.59
C ARG A 38 2.28 -0.28 -3.73
N TRP A 39 2.31 -1.60 -3.81
CA TRP A 39 3.33 -2.39 -3.10
C TRP A 39 4.73 -1.97 -3.50
N LYS A 40 5.04 -1.94 -4.82
CA LYS A 40 6.35 -1.53 -5.31
C LYS A 40 6.74 -0.11 -4.86
N THR A 41 5.81 0.84 -4.91
CA THR A 41 6.09 2.22 -4.48
C THR A 41 6.28 2.36 -2.97
N SER A 42 5.57 1.56 -2.16
CA SER A 42 5.78 1.58 -0.69
C SER A 42 7.18 1.14 -0.27
N GLY A 43 7.91 0.40 -1.11
CA GLY A 43 9.23 -0.14 -0.79
C GLY A 43 9.22 -1.16 0.36
N LEU A 44 8.05 -1.66 0.75
CA LEU A 44 7.89 -2.65 1.81
C LEU A 44 8.18 -4.05 1.29
N ASP A 45 8.67 -4.91 2.18
CA ASP A 45 8.62 -6.35 1.95
C ASP A 45 7.17 -6.80 1.69
N ILE A 46 6.99 -7.77 0.80
CA ILE A 46 5.65 -8.20 0.37
C ILE A 46 4.83 -8.77 1.52
N LYS A 47 5.45 -9.49 2.46
CA LYS A 47 4.72 -10.05 3.61
C LYS A 47 4.24 -8.93 4.54
N LYS A 48 5.08 -7.92 4.78
CA LYS A 48 4.70 -6.71 5.54
C LYS A 48 3.56 -5.96 4.86
N TYR A 49 3.68 -5.72 3.55
CA TYR A 49 2.67 -4.98 2.79
C TYR A 49 1.30 -5.66 2.86
N LEU A 50 1.25 -6.96 2.58
CA LEU A 50 0.00 -7.72 2.61
C LEU A 50 -0.60 -7.77 4.01
N TYR A 51 0.23 -7.96 5.05
CA TYR A 51 -0.23 -7.93 6.43
C TYR A 51 -0.86 -6.59 6.82
N ILE A 52 -0.26 -5.46 6.41
CA ILE A 52 -0.83 -4.13 6.64
C ILE A 52 -2.13 -3.97 5.84
N ALA A 53 -2.16 -4.39 4.57
CA ALA A 53 -3.35 -4.29 3.73
C ALA A 53 -4.55 -5.09 4.26
N ASP A 54 -4.31 -6.27 4.82
CA ASP A 54 -5.34 -7.11 5.41
C ASP A 54 -5.87 -6.56 6.74
N ASN A 55 -5.07 -5.75 7.44
CA ASN A 55 -5.41 -5.15 8.72
C ASN A 55 -5.55 -3.61 8.64
N GLU A 56 -5.76 -3.06 7.44
CA GLU A 56 -5.72 -1.61 7.19
C GLU A 56 -6.66 -0.82 8.13
N ASN A 57 -7.87 -1.31 8.35
CA ASN A 57 -8.86 -0.68 9.23
C ASN A 57 -8.32 -0.51 10.66
N LYS A 58 -7.66 -1.53 11.21
CA LYS A 58 -7.08 -1.49 12.57
C LYS A 58 -5.94 -0.48 12.69
N PHE A 59 -5.27 -0.16 11.58
CA PHE A 59 -4.20 0.83 11.55
C PHE A 59 -4.70 2.24 11.24
N MET A 60 -5.85 2.38 10.55
CA MET A 60 -6.50 3.68 10.35
C MET A 60 -7.14 4.19 11.64
N GLU A 61 -7.82 3.34 12.40
CA GLU A 61 -8.42 3.72 13.71
C GLU A 61 -7.37 4.23 14.71
N LYS A 62 -6.10 3.82 14.58
CA LYS A 62 -4.97 4.29 15.41
C LYS A 62 -4.33 5.59 14.95
N LYS A 63 -4.84 6.20 13.86
CA LYS A 63 -4.26 7.41 13.27
C LYS A 63 -4.98 8.69 13.70
N ASP A 64 -6.10 8.57 14.41
CA ASP A 64 -6.94 9.68 14.88
C ASP A 64 -6.58 10.20 16.29
N ASP A 65 -5.45 9.75 16.87
CA ASP A 65 -4.85 10.23 18.14
C ASP A 65 -3.53 11.00 17.89
#